data_AF-A0A965MRI3-F1
#
_entry.id   AF-A0A965MRI3-F1
#
_cell.length_a   1.000
_cell.length_b   1.000
_cell.length_c   1.000
_cell.angle_alpha   90.00
_cell.angle_beta   90.00
_cell.angle_gamma   90.00
#
_symmetry.space_group_name_H-M   'P 1'
#
loop_
_entity.id
_entity.type
_entity.pdbx_description
1 polymer ?
#
loop_
_entity_poly.entity_id
_entity_poly.type
_entity_poly.pdbx_seq_one_letter_code
_entity_poly.pdbx_strand_id
1 'polypeptide(L)'
;MLRVERLFSNERVDMDNLFVFGGLVAVAVVAGFLFYAVYGGSRTSLANAVEGQVFNFTYEQPLHGTHERFLAKVIGKQTLTADQIRKLNRKSRYRANDPNFIRTNHLVTCRTFDGKVRNFYAERVTNCRKPLLAGTLFTSKIASLLF
;
A
#
# COMPACT_ATOMS: atom_id res chain seq x y z
N MET A 1 -45.65 -16.54 -38.16
CA MET A 1 -44.20 -16.82 -38.23
C MET A 1 -43.37 -15.62 -37.72
N LEU A 2 -43.52 -14.41 -38.29
CA LEU A 2 -42.79 -13.17 -37.90
C LEU A 2 -42.88 -12.69 -36.43
N ARG A 3 -43.88 -13.16 -35.67
CA ARG A 3 -44.06 -12.79 -34.25
C ARG A 3 -43.23 -13.66 -33.31
N VAL A 4 -43.03 -14.91 -33.68
CA VAL A 4 -42.28 -15.91 -32.90
C VAL A 4 -40.78 -15.68 -33.05
N GLU A 5 -40.30 -15.39 -34.26
CA GLU A 5 -38.89 -15.02 -34.49
C GLU A 5 -38.50 -13.72 -33.78
N ARG A 6 -39.40 -12.74 -33.72
CA ARG A 6 -39.15 -11.49 -32.98
C ARG A 6 -39.05 -11.71 -31.47
N LEU A 7 -39.87 -12.60 -30.89
CA LEU A 7 -39.79 -12.95 -29.47
C LEU A 7 -38.45 -13.63 -29.14
N PHE A 8 -38.05 -14.64 -29.92
CA PHE A 8 -36.77 -15.34 -29.71
C PHE A 8 -35.53 -14.46 -29.99
N SER A 9 -35.65 -13.47 -30.86
CA SER A 9 -34.57 -12.50 -31.09
C SER A 9 -34.45 -11.50 -29.94
N ASN A 10 -35.58 -11.06 -29.36
CA ASN A 10 -35.59 -10.12 -28.26
C ASN A 10 -35.10 -10.78 -26.96
N GLU A 11 -35.54 -12.00 -26.67
CA GLU A 11 -35.05 -12.78 -25.52
C GLU A 11 -33.54 -13.04 -25.58
N ARG A 12 -32.98 -13.32 -26.76
CA ARG A 12 -31.52 -13.49 -26.91
C ARG A 12 -30.76 -12.20 -26.64
N VAL A 13 -31.23 -11.06 -27.16
CA VAL A 13 -30.61 -9.74 -26.90
C VAL A 13 -30.71 -9.39 -25.42
N ASP A 14 -31.82 -9.71 -24.75
CA ASP A 14 -32.01 -9.47 -23.31
C ASP A 14 -31.07 -10.34 -22.45
N MET A 15 -30.87 -11.61 -22.83
CA MET A 15 -29.91 -12.51 -22.17
C MET A 15 -28.46 -12.08 -22.40
N ASP A 16 -28.08 -11.73 -23.63
CA ASP A 16 -26.74 -11.24 -23.95
C ASP A 16 -26.43 -9.94 -23.18
N ASN A 17 -27.38 -9.01 -23.14
CA ASN A 17 -27.25 -7.80 -22.33
C ASN A 17 -27.12 -8.11 -20.84
N LEU A 18 -27.90 -9.07 -20.30
CA LEU A 18 -27.79 -9.49 -18.90
C LEU A 18 -26.40 -10.05 -18.57
N PHE A 19 -25.80 -10.86 -19.44
CA PHE A 19 -24.45 -11.37 -19.23
C PHE A 19 -23.39 -10.28 -19.34
N VAL A 20 -23.53 -9.35 -20.30
CA VAL A 20 -22.59 -8.23 -20.47
C VAL A 20 -22.66 -7.27 -19.29
N PHE A 21 -23.85 -6.83 -18.90
CA PHE A 21 -24.04 -5.95 -17.74
C PHE A 21 -23.67 -6.66 -16.43
N GLY A 22 -24.09 -7.91 -16.25
CA GLY A 22 -23.72 -8.71 -15.09
C GLY A 22 -22.22 -8.90 -14.95
N GLY A 23 -21.53 -9.17 -16.07
CA GLY A 23 -20.08 -9.27 -16.12
C GLY A 23 -19.37 -7.96 -15.76
N LEU A 24 -19.80 -6.83 -16.32
CA LEU A 24 -19.25 -5.52 -16.00
C LEU A 24 -19.42 -5.15 -14.53
N VAL A 25 -20.60 -5.40 -13.96
CA VAL A 25 -20.88 -5.16 -12.53
C VAL A 25 -19.97 -6.03 -11.67
N ALA A 26 -19.83 -7.32 -11.99
CA ALA A 26 -18.95 -8.22 -11.25
C ALA A 26 -17.49 -7.74 -11.25
N VAL A 27 -16.97 -7.32 -12.41
CA VAL A 27 -15.61 -6.77 -12.52
C VAL A 27 -15.46 -5.49 -11.69
N ALA A 28 -16.43 -4.58 -11.77
CA ALA A 28 -16.40 -3.33 -11.00
C ALA A 28 -16.41 -3.59 -9.48
N VAL A 29 -17.21 -4.54 -9.01
CA VAL A 29 -17.28 -4.92 -7.59
C VAL A 29 -15.95 -5.52 -7.12
N VAL A 30 -15.35 -6.43 -7.91
CA VAL A 30 -14.06 -7.04 -7.56
C VAL A 30 -12.94 -5.98 -7.54
N ALA A 31 -12.89 -5.11 -8.55
CA ALA A 31 -11.90 -4.04 -8.61
C ALA A 31 -12.06 -3.07 -7.43
N GLY A 32 -13.29 -2.67 -7.10
CA GLY A 32 -13.59 -1.82 -5.96
C GLY A 32 -13.21 -2.46 -4.62
N PHE A 33 -13.51 -3.76 -4.45
CA PHE A 33 -13.12 -4.51 -3.26
C PHE A 33 -11.60 -4.60 -3.11
N LEU A 34 -10.87 -4.91 -4.19
CA LEU A 34 -9.40 -4.95 -4.17
C LEU A 34 -8.81 -3.57 -3.84
N PHE A 35 -9.33 -2.51 -4.45
CA PHE A 35 -8.93 -1.14 -4.14
C PHE A 35 -9.16 -0.81 -2.66
N TYR A 36 -10.33 -1.14 -2.11
CA TYR A 36 -10.62 -0.98 -0.69
C TYR A 36 -9.74 -1.86 0.20
N ALA A 37 -9.41 -3.08 -0.23
CA ALA A 37 -8.56 -3.98 0.55
C ALA A 37 -7.11 -3.47 0.66
N VAL A 38 -6.65 -2.65 -0.29
CA VAL A 38 -5.26 -2.14 -0.39
C VAL A 38 -5.12 -0.73 0.17
N TYR A 39 -6.02 0.19 -0.24
CA TYR A 39 -6.00 1.59 0.17
C TYR A 39 -6.93 1.89 1.34
N GLY A 40 -7.93 1.02 1.56
CA GLY A 40 -8.74 1.03 2.76
C GLY A 40 -8.05 0.34 3.94
N GLY A 41 -8.81 0.21 5.03
CA GLY A 41 -8.30 -0.25 6.31
C GLY A 41 -8.12 0.87 7.33
N SER A 42 -7.74 0.47 8.54
CA SER A 42 -7.68 1.37 9.68
C SER A 42 -6.53 2.37 9.55
N ARG A 43 -6.83 3.64 9.88
CA ARG A 43 -5.78 4.65 10.09
C ARG A 43 -4.95 4.21 11.27
N THR A 44 -3.64 4.30 11.12
CA THR A 44 -2.70 3.89 12.15
C THR A 44 -1.42 4.69 12.00
N SER A 45 -0.47 4.47 12.90
CA SER A 45 0.85 5.09 12.86
C SER A 45 1.91 4.01 12.86
N LEU A 46 2.95 4.20 12.04
CA LEU A 46 4.10 3.29 12.03
C LEU A 46 4.84 3.32 13.38
N ALA A 47 4.68 4.38 14.17
CA ALA A 47 5.28 4.47 15.51
C ALA A 47 4.70 3.44 16.48
N ASN A 48 3.48 2.93 16.23
CA ASN A 48 2.83 1.90 17.03
C ASN A 48 2.90 0.51 16.37
N ALA A 49 3.75 0.36 15.35
CA ALA A 49 3.88 -0.90 14.64
C ALA A 49 4.42 -2.02 15.53
N VAL A 50 3.93 -3.23 15.26
CA VAL A 50 4.43 -4.50 15.81
C VAL A 50 5.09 -5.29 14.69
N GLU A 51 6.15 -6.02 15.02
CA GLU A 51 6.82 -6.92 14.08
C GLU A 51 5.84 -7.92 13.46
N GLY A 52 6.02 -8.19 12.17
CA GLY A 52 5.14 -9.04 11.38
C GLY A 52 3.96 -8.32 10.73
N GLN A 53 3.59 -7.12 11.19
CA GLN A 53 2.49 -6.35 10.59
C GLN A 53 2.89 -5.73 9.26
N VAL A 54 1.93 -5.62 8.34
CA VAL A 54 2.12 -4.99 7.03
C VAL A 54 1.32 -3.69 6.98
N PHE A 55 1.97 -2.63 6.50
CA PHE A 55 1.38 -1.31 6.37
C PHE A 55 1.52 -0.80 4.94
N ASN A 56 0.56 0.03 4.53
CA ASN A 56 0.60 0.83 3.30
C ASN A 56 0.70 2.30 3.71
N PHE A 57 1.78 2.98 3.32
CA PHE A 57 2.04 4.35 3.75
C PHE A 57 2.86 5.16 2.76
N THR A 58 2.81 6.49 2.84
CA THR A 58 3.66 7.40 2.06
C THR A 58 4.85 7.83 2.92
N TYR A 59 6.06 7.84 2.36
CA TYR A 59 7.24 8.32 3.06
C TYR A 59 7.65 9.71 2.56
N GLU A 60 7.78 10.65 3.49
CA GLU A 60 8.03 12.08 3.22
C GLU A 60 9.50 12.43 2.96
N GLN A 61 10.39 11.43 2.98
CA GLN A 61 11.82 11.63 2.78
C GLN A 61 12.41 10.64 1.77
N PRO A 62 11.89 10.57 0.53
CA PRO A 62 12.46 9.72 -0.50
C PRO A 62 13.91 10.11 -0.79
N LEU A 63 14.73 9.16 -1.22
CA LEU A 63 16.11 9.42 -1.62
C LEU A 63 16.18 10.13 -2.99
N HIS A 64 15.21 9.85 -3.88
CA HIS A 64 15.17 10.36 -5.27
C HIS A 64 13.94 11.23 -5.57
N GLY A 65 13.46 12.00 -4.59
CA GLY A 65 12.50 13.09 -4.79
C GLY A 65 11.02 12.70 -4.96
N THR A 66 10.70 11.61 -5.66
CA THR A 66 9.32 11.17 -5.81
C THR A 66 8.79 10.52 -4.53
N HIS A 67 7.68 11.04 -4.00
CA HIS A 67 7.00 10.48 -2.85
C HIS A 67 6.32 9.17 -3.27
N GLU A 68 6.89 8.04 -2.84
CA GLU A 68 6.37 6.71 -3.15
C GLU A 68 5.52 6.17 -1.99
N ARG A 69 4.46 5.43 -2.34
CA ARG A 69 3.73 4.60 -1.39
C ARG A 69 4.47 3.28 -1.21
N PHE A 70 4.67 2.89 0.05
CA PHE A 70 5.29 1.64 0.42
C PHE A 70 4.26 0.69 0.99
N LEU A 71 4.18 -0.51 0.41
CA LEU A 71 3.62 -1.68 1.08
C LEU A 71 4.78 -2.45 1.73
N ALA A 72 4.84 -2.41 3.05
CA ALA A 72 5.99 -2.93 3.78
C ALA A 72 5.61 -3.71 5.05
N LYS A 73 6.27 -4.85 5.26
CA LYS A 73 6.18 -5.69 6.45
C LYS A 73 7.22 -5.25 7.47
N VAL A 74 6.79 -4.97 8.70
CA VAL A 74 7.68 -4.59 9.80
C VAL A 74 8.45 -5.81 10.26
N ILE A 75 9.77 -5.66 10.34
CA ILE A 75 10.68 -6.72 10.79
C ILE A 75 11.54 -6.30 11.99
N GLY A 76 11.50 -5.02 12.37
CA GLY A 76 12.20 -4.51 13.54
C GLY A 76 11.75 -3.09 13.87
N LYS A 77 11.88 -2.71 15.13
CA LYS A 77 11.55 -1.37 15.62
C LYS A 77 12.54 -0.93 16.69
N GLN A 78 13.01 0.29 16.58
CA GLN A 78 13.90 0.92 17.55
C GLN A 78 13.46 2.35 17.82
N THR A 79 13.49 2.73 19.10
CA THR A 79 13.36 4.14 19.50
C THR A 79 14.73 4.71 19.79
N LEU A 80 15.13 5.72 19.01
CA LEU A 80 16.38 6.46 19.15
C LEU A 80 16.22 7.59 20.16
N THR A 81 17.21 7.76 21.02
CA THR A 81 17.32 8.92 21.90
C THR A 81 17.87 10.13 21.15
N ALA A 82 17.63 11.34 21.67
CA ALA A 82 18.18 12.57 21.09
C ALA A 82 19.71 12.52 20.98
N ASP A 83 20.41 11.91 21.94
CA ASP A 83 21.86 11.77 21.91
C ASP A 83 22.34 10.76 20.88
N GLN A 84 21.60 9.66 20.66
CA GLN A 84 21.87 8.73 19.57
C GLN A 84 21.69 9.41 18.22
N ILE A 85 20.62 10.19 18.04
CA ILE A 85 20.40 10.99 16.82
C ILE A 85 21.53 11.99 16.61
N ARG A 86 21.96 12.70 17.67
CA ARG A 86 23.06 13.67 17.61
C ARG A 86 24.38 13.00 17.20
N LYS A 87 24.68 11.83 17.79
CA LYS A 87 25.86 11.02 17.44
C LYS A 87 25.78 10.53 16.00
N LEU A 88 24.60 10.09 15.53
CA LEU A 88 24.38 9.66 14.15
C LEU A 88 24.55 10.80 13.16
N ASN A 89 23.97 11.97 13.44
CA ASN A 89 24.12 13.17 12.61
C ASN A 89 25.58 13.60 12.49
N ARG A 90 26.36 13.45 13.57
CA ARG A 90 27.80 13.77 13.57
C ARG A 90 28.66 12.73 12.85
N LYS A 91 28.36 11.44 13.00
CA LYS A 91 29.19 10.34 12.46
C LYS A 91 28.81 9.93 11.04
N SER A 92 27.52 9.98 10.69
CA SER A 92 27.01 9.43 9.44
C SER A 92 27.04 10.48 8.34
N ARG A 93 27.79 10.19 7.27
CA ARG A 93 27.74 10.97 6.02
C ARG A 93 26.44 10.75 5.23
N TYR A 94 25.64 9.75 5.61
CA TYR A 94 24.40 9.43 4.90
C TYR A 94 23.45 10.62 4.93
N ARG A 95 23.13 11.14 3.74
CA ARG A 95 22.27 12.30 3.52
C ARG A 95 22.67 13.53 4.37
N ALA A 96 23.97 13.67 4.66
CA ALA A 96 24.47 14.80 5.44
C ALA A 96 24.27 16.14 4.72
N ASN A 97 24.26 16.13 3.39
CA ASN A 97 24.07 17.32 2.55
C ASN A 97 22.62 17.49 2.07
N ASP A 98 21.68 16.72 2.61
CA ASP A 98 20.28 16.77 2.21
C ASP A 98 19.49 17.64 3.19
N PRO A 99 19.05 18.85 2.80
CA PRO A 99 18.37 19.78 3.70
C PRO A 99 16.99 19.30 4.14
N ASN A 100 16.38 18.35 3.42
CA ASN A 100 15.04 17.83 3.72
C ASN A 100 15.10 16.58 4.62
N PHE A 101 16.29 16.01 4.79
CA PHE A 101 16.49 14.81 5.58
C PHE A 101 16.67 15.14 7.06
N ILE A 102 15.78 14.57 7.87
CA ILE A 102 15.67 14.79 9.30
C ILE A 102 15.49 13.42 9.96
N ARG A 103 16.40 13.09 10.87
CA ARG A 103 16.31 11.87 11.69
C ARG A 103 15.38 12.13 12.87
N THR A 104 14.45 11.21 13.12
CA THR A 104 13.51 11.27 14.24
C THR A 104 13.64 10.03 15.13
N ASN A 105 12.83 9.95 16.18
CA ASN A 105 13.02 8.98 17.26
C ASN A 105 12.61 7.57 16.84
N HIS A 106 11.48 7.38 16.18
CA HIS A 106 10.97 6.05 15.89
C HIS A 106 11.50 5.52 14.55
N LEU A 107 12.55 4.70 14.61
CA LEU A 107 13.10 4.02 13.45
C LEU A 107 12.47 2.64 13.31
N VAL A 108 11.79 2.41 12.19
CA VAL A 108 11.13 1.14 11.90
C VAL A 108 11.79 0.49 10.70
N THR A 109 12.26 -0.73 10.88
CA THR A 109 12.87 -1.54 9.83
C THR A 109 11.77 -2.37 9.17
N CYS A 110 11.59 -2.20 7.87
CA CYS A 110 10.58 -2.92 7.11
C CYS A 110 11.21 -3.65 5.92
N ARG A 111 10.60 -4.77 5.54
CA ARG A 111 10.79 -5.41 4.25
C ARG A 111 9.69 -4.95 3.29
N THR A 112 10.05 -4.36 2.17
CA THR A 112 9.11 -3.98 1.10
C THR A 112 8.69 -5.21 0.28
N PHE A 113 7.63 -5.10 -0.51
CA PHE A 113 7.12 -6.20 -1.34
C PHE A 113 8.16 -6.72 -2.36
N ASP A 114 9.08 -5.85 -2.82
CA ASP A 114 10.22 -6.21 -3.67
C ASP A 114 11.34 -6.96 -2.93
N GLY A 115 11.14 -7.29 -1.65
CA GLY A 115 12.08 -8.02 -0.81
C GLY A 115 13.19 -7.16 -0.19
N LYS A 116 13.30 -5.87 -0.56
CA LYS A 116 14.33 -4.98 0.00
C LYS A 116 14.03 -4.64 1.45
N VAL A 117 15.09 -4.49 2.25
CA VAL A 117 14.98 -4.02 3.63
C VAL A 117 15.30 -2.54 3.67
N ARG A 118 14.42 -1.75 4.28
CA ARG A 118 14.54 -0.30 4.39
C ARG A 118 14.15 0.17 5.78
N ASN A 119 14.81 1.23 6.23
CA ASN A 119 14.48 1.88 7.49
C ASN A 119 13.64 3.12 7.21
N PHE A 120 12.56 3.27 7.97
CA PHE A 120 11.64 4.40 7.89
C PHE A 120 11.54 5.08 9.24
N TYR A 121 11.63 6.40 9.23
CA TYR A 121 11.32 7.23 10.39
C TYR A 121 9.81 7.40 10.49
N ALA A 122 9.18 6.88 11.55
CA ALA A 122 7.72 6.78 11.63
C ALA A 122 7.01 8.13 11.65
N GLU A 123 7.66 9.18 12.18
CA GLU A 123 7.14 10.55 12.18
C GLU A 123 7.20 11.20 10.80
N ARG A 124 7.95 10.60 9.86
CA ARG A 124 8.09 11.03 8.46
C ARG A 124 7.24 10.19 7.52
N VAL A 125 6.24 9.52 8.07
CA VAL A 125 5.29 8.67 7.36
C VAL A 125 3.90 9.30 7.43
N THR A 126 3.26 9.45 6.27
CA THR A 126 1.87 9.92 6.16
C THR A 126 0.99 8.86 5.51
N ASN A 127 -0.33 9.07 5.58
CA ASN A 127 -1.33 8.16 5.00
C ASN A 127 -1.12 6.69 5.39
N CYS A 128 -0.65 6.44 6.62
CA CYS A 128 -0.37 5.10 7.11
C CYS A 128 -1.66 4.35 7.39
N ARG A 129 -1.81 3.23 6.69
CA ARG A 129 -2.95 2.32 6.77
C ARG A 129 -2.48 0.92 7.09
N LYS A 130 -3.30 0.19 7.85
CA LYS A 130 -3.19 -1.25 8.00
C LYS A 130 -4.27 -1.90 7.12
N PRO A 131 -3.93 -2.40 5.93
CA PRO A 131 -4.89 -3.04 5.05
C PRO A 131 -5.50 -4.30 5.71
N LEU A 132 -6.76 -4.61 5.43
CA LEU A 132 -7.45 -5.76 6.06
C LEU A 132 -6.82 -7.11 5.66
N LEU A 133 -6.37 -7.21 4.41
CA LEU A 133 -5.73 -8.39 3.83
C LEU A 133 -4.22 -8.18 3.63
N ALA A 134 -3.59 -7.39 4.50
CA ALA A 134 -2.22 -6.93 4.27
C ALA A 134 -1.19 -8.07 4.13
N GLY A 135 -1.34 -9.18 4.86
CA GLY A 135 -0.44 -10.32 4.77
C GLY A 135 -0.55 -11.10 3.46
N THR A 136 -1.77 -11.31 2.96
CA THR A 136 -1.99 -11.98 1.66
C THR A 136 -1.60 -11.08 0.51
N LEU A 137 -1.94 -9.79 0.56
CA LEU A 137 -1.51 -8.79 -0.42
C LEU A 137 0.01 -8.72 -0.54
N PHE A 138 0.73 -8.65 0.58
CA PHE A 138 2.19 -8.56 0.61
C PHE A 138 2.90 -9.76 -0.02
N THR A 139 2.30 -10.95 0.06
CA THR A 139 2.88 -12.19 -0.47
C THR A 139 2.45 -12.45 -1.92
N SER A 140 1.30 -11.90 -2.32
CA SER A 140 0.77 -12.05 -3.67
C SER A 140 1.49 -11.15 -4.68
N LYS A 141 1.61 -11.61 -5.93
CA LYS A 141 2.03 -10.77 -7.07
C LYS A 141 1.06 -9.63 -7.39
N ILE A 142 -0.08 -9.53 -6.69
CA ILE A 142 -1.01 -8.42 -6.83
C ILE A 142 -0.37 -7.13 -6.30
N ALA A 143 0.51 -7.21 -5.29
CA ALA A 143 1.24 -6.04 -4.82
C ALA A 143 2.08 -5.37 -5.92
N SER A 144 2.76 -6.14 -6.78
CA SER A 144 3.58 -5.58 -7.87
C SER A 144 2.77 -4.97 -9.02
N LEU A 145 1.45 -5.17 -9.06
CA LEU A 145 0.58 -4.54 -10.04
C LEU A 145 -0.01 -3.21 -9.51
N LEU A 146 0.12 -2.95 -8.21
CA LEU A 146 -0.50 -1.81 -7.52
C LEU A 146 0.52 -0.80 -6.97
N PHE A 147 1.80 -1.18 -6.89
CA PHE A 147 2.92 -0.42 -6.34
C PHE A 147 4.17 -0.60 -7.20
#